data_AF-A0A9E3NNM4-F1
#
_entry.id   AF-A0A9E3NNM4-F1
#
_cell.length_a   1.000
_cell.length_b   1.000
_cell.length_c   1.000
_cell.angle_alpha   90.00
_cell.angle_beta   90.00
_cell.angle_gamma   90.00
#
_symmetry.space_group_name_H-M   'P 1'
#
loop_
_entity.id
_entity.type
_entity.pdbx_description
1 polymer ?
#
loop_
_entity_poly.entity_id
_entity_poly.type
_entity_poly.pdbx_seq_one_letter_code
_entity_poly.pdbx_strand_id
1 'polypeptide(L)'
;MRTKTKIFAIAALGTLLGTVVAHAHVGVASGPATANVTQEVTFSVGHGCLGSTVDTYRVRVEIPAGVTNVRALTSDFGKPTLEKDGGGVVTAVVWQKSVDDLVEGDTNYYKLTMRVRPPNAPFTKISFPVYQTCRDLAGVESTNDWVGTPTLPDGGLTSPDPAPVVTVMPARVPGWNKYPIPVAIKDLSIFNDALIVWKGSAAYSKNPNTAAQITSEPGVTALTELAAGDEIWVKY
;
A
#
# COMPACT_ATOMS: atom_id res chain seq x y z
N MET A 1 -54.17 40.94 -38.78
CA MET A 1 -53.46 40.29 -37.65
C MET A 1 -52.90 38.96 -38.13
N ARG A 2 -51.57 38.82 -38.22
CA ARG A 2 -50.90 37.54 -38.53
C ARG A 2 -50.00 37.18 -37.35
N THR A 3 -50.36 36.08 -36.69
CA THR A 3 -49.77 35.55 -35.46
C THR A 3 -48.39 34.98 -35.74
N LYS A 4 -47.37 35.41 -34.99
CA LYS A 4 -45.99 34.88 -35.10
C LYS A 4 -45.85 33.65 -34.21
N THR A 5 -45.71 32.47 -34.82
CA THR A 5 -45.38 31.21 -34.13
C THR A 5 -43.93 31.25 -33.65
N LYS A 6 -43.71 31.12 -32.33
CA LYS A 6 -42.37 30.97 -31.75
C LYS A 6 -42.05 29.48 -31.63
N ILE A 7 -41.05 29.02 -32.37
CA ILE A 7 -40.46 27.68 -32.24
C ILE A 7 -39.49 27.74 -31.07
N PHE A 8 -39.74 26.96 -30.03
CA PHE A 8 -38.78 26.71 -28.95
C PHE A 8 -37.87 25.55 -29.37
N ALA A 9 -36.60 25.84 -29.59
CA ALA A 9 -35.56 24.83 -29.78
C ALA A 9 -35.16 24.27 -28.41
N ILE A 10 -35.33 22.96 -28.21
CA ILE A 10 -34.85 22.23 -27.04
C ILE A 10 -33.37 21.93 -27.28
N ALA A 11 -32.49 22.55 -26.50
CA ALA A 11 -31.06 22.24 -26.48
C ALA A 11 -30.85 20.98 -25.61
N ALA A 12 -30.48 19.87 -26.22
CA ALA A 12 -30.06 18.66 -25.53
C ALA A 12 -28.64 18.89 -24.97
N LEU A 13 -28.54 19.10 -23.66
CA LEU A 13 -27.27 19.19 -22.95
C LEU A 13 -26.74 17.76 -22.75
N GLY A 14 -25.90 17.30 -23.68
CA GLY A 14 -25.20 16.02 -23.55
C GLY A 14 -24.20 16.09 -22.40
N THR A 15 -24.55 15.51 -21.25
CA THR A 15 -23.62 15.25 -20.15
C THR A 15 -22.64 14.18 -20.60
N LEU A 16 -21.45 14.61 -20.99
CA LEU A 16 -20.29 13.75 -21.18
C LEU A 16 -19.89 13.21 -19.79
N LEU A 17 -20.49 12.09 -19.38
CA LEU A 17 -20.07 11.30 -18.24
C LEU A 17 -18.69 10.71 -18.59
N GLY A 18 -17.63 11.46 -18.28
CA GLY A 18 -16.28 10.92 -18.28
C GLY A 18 -16.25 9.76 -17.30
N THR A 19 -16.11 8.55 -17.81
CA THR A 19 -15.79 7.37 -17.02
C THR A 19 -14.45 7.63 -16.35
N VAL A 20 -14.49 8.05 -15.09
CA VAL A 20 -13.33 7.98 -14.21
C VAL A 20 -12.97 6.50 -14.11
N VAL A 21 -11.96 6.10 -14.88
CA VAL A 21 -11.32 4.80 -14.72
C VAL A 21 -10.72 4.82 -13.33
N ALA A 22 -11.39 4.17 -12.36
CA ALA A 22 -10.83 3.99 -11.04
C ALA A 22 -9.58 3.12 -11.20
N HIS A 23 -8.40 3.73 -11.18
CA HIS A 23 -7.12 3.01 -11.30
C HIS A 23 -6.94 2.20 -10.02
N ALA A 24 -7.02 0.87 -10.13
CA ALA A 24 -6.74 -0.02 -9.01
C ALA A 24 -5.22 -0.23 -8.98
N HIS A 25 -4.51 0.61 -8.23
CA HIS A 25 -3.06 0.49 -8.08
C HIS A 25 -2.69 -0.87 -7.46
N VAL A 26 -1.49 -1.37 -7.78
CA VAL A 26 -0.92 -2.46 -6.99
C VAL A 26 -0.74 -1.96 -5.56
N GLY A 27 -1.19 -2.74 -4.59
CA GLY A 27 -1.19 -2.39 -3.18
C GLY A 27 -0.58 -3.48 -2.31
N VAL A 28 -0.33 -3.15 -1.05
CA VAL A 28 -0.01 -4.15 -0.01
C VAL A 28 -1.32 -4.56 0.67
N ALA A 29 -1.62 -5.85 0.65
CA ALA A 29 -2.80 -6.44 1.28
C ALA A 29 -2.49 -7.10 2.64
N SER A 30 -1.21 -7.25 3.00
CA SER A 30 -0.78 -7.66 4.33
C SER A 30 -0.79 -6.48 5.31
N GLY A 31 -0.89 -6.76 6.61
CA GLY A 31 -0.77 -5.73 7.66
C GLY A 31 0.62 -5.08 7.71
N PRO A 32 0.83 -4.14 8.64
CA PRO A 32 2.15 -3.59 8.87
C PRO A 32 3.17 -4.70 9.16
N ALA A 33 4.40 -4.46 8.75
CA ALA A 33 5.52 -5.33 8.98
C ALA A 33 6.03 -5.23 10.41
N THR A 34 6.44 -6.33 11.04
CA THR A 34 7.23 -6.27 12.28
C THR A 34 8.72 -6.16 11.97
N ALA A 35 9.41 -5.19 12.56
CA ALA A 35 10.83 -4.93 12.37
C ALA A 35 11.68 -6.18 12.68
N ASN A 36 12.62 -6.52 11.78
CA ASN A 36 13.56 -7.63 11.94
C ASN A 36 12.92 -9.03 12.16
N VAL A 37 11.63 -9.20 11.87
CA VAL A 37 10.93 -10.49 11.98
C VAL A 37 10.61 -11.02 10.59
N THR A 38 10.78 -12.32 10.40
CA THR A 38 10.39 -12.97 9.15
C THR A 38 8.87 -13.12 9.10
N GLN A 39 8.25 -12.61 8.03
CA GLN A 39 6.79 -12.61 7.86
C GLN A 39 6.44 -12.56 6.37
N GLU A 40 5.16 -12.68 6.04
CA GLU A 40 4.65 -12.54 4.68
C GLU A 40 4.31 -11.08 4.36
N VAL A 41 4.66 -10.67 3.14
CA VAL A 41 4.14 -9.46 2.49
C VAL A 41 3.38 -9.92 1.25
N THR A 42 2.13 -9.48 1.16
CA THR A 42 1.23 -9.86 0.05
C THR A 42 0.86 -8.62 -0.75
N PHE A 43 1.12 -8.66 -2.04
CA PHE A 43 0.72 -7.64 -3.00
C PHE A 43 -0.64 -8.00 -3.58
N SER A 44 -1.55 -7.05 -3.59
CA SER A 44 -2.79 -7.12 -4.35
C SER A 44 -2.60 -6.44 -5.68
N VAL A 45 -2.71 -7.20 -6.76
CA VAL A 45 -2.75 -6.67 -8.12
C VAL A 45 -4.22 -6.55 -8.50
N GLY A 46 -4.66 -5.31 -8.75
CA GLY A 46 -6.04 -4.97 -9.09
C GLY A 46 -6.46 -5.48 -10.46
N HIS A 47 -7.48 -4.87 -11.05
CA HIS A 47 -7.83 -5.14 -12.45
C HIS A 47 -6.57 -5.04 -13.31
N GLY A 48 -6.40 -5.96 -14.24
CA GLY A 48 -5.22 -5.91 -15.10
C GLY A 48 -5.20 -4.62 -15.92
N CYS A 49 -4.00 -4.27 -16.34
CA CYS A 49 -3.67 -3.74 -17.66
C CYS A 49 -4.76 -2.95 -18.42
N LEU A 50 -4.45 -1.71 -18.78
CA LEU A 50 -5.36 -0.84 -19.54
C LEU A 50 -5.81 -1.49 -20.86
N GLY A 51 -7.10 -1.84 -20.94
CA GLY A 51 -7.76 -2.33 -22.15
C GLY A 51 -8.37 -3.72 -21.96
N SER A 52 -9.57 -3.93 -22.51
CA SER A 52 -10.31 -5.19 -22.39
C SER A 52 -9.70 -6.37 -23.16
N THR A 53 -8.53 -6.19 -23.77
CA THR A 53 -7.90 -7.17 -24.68
C THR A 53 -6.52 -7.64 -24.20
N VAL A 54 -6.06 -7.18 -23.04
CA VAL A 54 -4.74 -7.50 -22.47
C VAL A 54 -4.89 -8.19 -21.12
N ASP A 55 -4.03 -9.17 -20.85
CA ASP A 55 -3.96 -9.89 -19.58
C ASP A 55 -2.70 -9.51 -18.78
N THR A 56 -2.77 -9.47 -17.45
CA THR A 56 -1.56 -9.35 -16.63
C THR A 56 -0.73 -10.63 -16.80
N TYR A 57 0.39 -10.48 -17.48
CA TYR A 57 1.25 -11.57 -17.88
C TYR A 57 2.42 -11.77 -16.90
N ARG A 58 3.01 -10.66 -16.42
CA ARG A 58 4.17 -10.70 -15.54
C ARG A 58 4.11 -9.58 -14.50
N VAL A 59 4.49 -9.90 -13.27
CA VAL A 59 4.68 -8.93 -12.20
C VAL A 59 6.07 -9.13 -11.62
N ARG A 60 6.90 -8.08 -11.70
CA ARG A 60 8.23 -8.02 -11.10
C ARG A 60 8.21 -7.06 -9.93
N VAL A 61 8.61 -7.54 -8.75
CA VAL A 61 8.71 -6.74 -7.53
C VAL A 61 10.17 -6.64 -7.14
N GLU A 62 10.69 -5.42 -7.06
CA GLU A 62 12.05 -5.18 -6.57
C GLU A 62 12.12 -5.32 -5.05
N ILE A 63 13.24 -5.86 -4.57
CA ILE A 63 13.52 -6.03 -3.15
C ILE A 63 14.29 -4.80 -2.65
N PRO A 64 13.69 -3.95 -1.80
CA PRO A 64 14.36 -2.76 -1.30
C PRO A 64 15.55 -3.10 -0.40
N ALA A 65 16.51 -2.18 -0.33
CA ALA A 65 17.68 -2.33 0.51
C ALA A 65 17.29 -2.64 1.97
N GLY A 66 18.02 -3.57 2.60
CA GLY A 66 17.78 -4.00 3.98
C GLY A 66 16.66 -5.04 4.15
N VAL A 67 15.84 -5.30 3.11
CA VAL A 67 14.91 -6.44 3.12
C VAL A 67 15.67 -7.72 2.79
N THR A 68 15.53 -8.74 3.64
CA THR A 68 16.29 -10.00 3.53
C THR A 68 15.38 -11.23 3.62
N ASN A 69 15.96 -12.43 3.54
CA ASN A 69 15.23 -13.71 3.68
C ASN A 69 14.06 -13.91 2.70
N VAL A 70 14.17 -13.32 1.51
CA VAL A 70 13.14 -13.33 0.47
C VAL A 70 12.87 -14.74 -0.03
N ARG A 71 11.61 -15.20 0.10
CA ARG A 71 11.11 -16.46 -0.46
C ARG A 71 9.68 -16.25 -0.95
N ALA A 72 9.46 -16.38 -2.23
CA ALA A 72 8.16 -16.17 -2.85
C ALA A 72 7.33 -17.47 -2.88
N LEU A 73 6.01 -17.34 -2.66
CA LEU A 73 5.05 -18.42 -2.89
C LEU A 73 4.75 -18.54 -4.39
N THR A 74 4.38 -19.75 -4.81
CA THR A 74 3.71 -19.97 -6.09
C THR A 74 2.37 -19.24 -6.10
N SER A 75 1.90 -18.84 -7.28
CA SER A 75 0.58 -18.22 -7.47
C SER A 75 -0.08 -18.76 -8.74
N ASP A 76 -1.16 -18.13 -9.19
CA ASP A 76 -1.80 -18.40 -10.49
C ASP A 76 -0.87 -18.11 -11.68
N PHE A 77 0.25 -17.42 -11.44
CA PHE A 77 1.34 -17.21 -12.39
C PHE A 77 2.35 -18.38 -12.35
N GLY A 78 2.05 -19.45 -11.63
CA GLY A 78 2.95 -20.58 -11.43
C GLY A 78 4.09 -20.26 -10.45
N LYS A 79 5.28 -20.81 -10.76
CA LYS A 79 6.45 -20.72 -9.88
C LYS A 79 7.21 -19.40 -10.11
N PRO A 80 7.48 -18.61 -9.05
CA PRO A 80 8.24 -17.38 -9.19
C PRO A 80 9.72 -17.65 -9.50
N THR A 81 10.33 -16.71 -10.20
CA THR A 81 11.79 -16.63 -10.40
C THR A 81 12.37 -15.57 -9.47
N LEU A 82 13.58 -15.82 -8.96
CA LEU A 82 14.33 -14.88 -8.13
C LEU A 82 15.49 -14.32 -8.93
N GLU A 83 15.51 -13.00 -9.11
CA GLU A 83 16.68 -12.30 -9.62
C GLU A 83 17.66 -12.08 -8.47
N LYS A 84 18.96 -12.21 -8.75
CA LYS A 84 20.02 -12.04 -7.76
C LYS A 84 21.15 -11.18 -8.31
N ASP A 85 21.81 -10.43 -7.43
CA ASP A 85 23.06 -9.75 -7.78
C ASP A 85 24.25 -10.72 -7.85
N GLY A 86 25.43 -10.20 -8.18
CA GLY A 86 26.67 -10.98 -8.25
C GLY A 86 27.12 -11.60 -6.91
N GLY A 87 26.56 -11.14 -5.78
CA GLY A 87 26.76 -11.69 -4.44
C GLY A 87 25.72 -12.75 -4.05
N GLY A 88 24.73 -13.03 -4.90
CA GLY A 88 23.65 -13.97 -4.64
C GLY A 88 22.52 -13.41 -3.77
N VAL A 89 22.50 -12.11 -3.50
CA VAL A 89 21.42 -11.43 -2.79
C VAL A 89 20.23 -11.29 -3.74
N VAL A 90 19.03 -11.64 -3.27
CA VAL A 90 17.80 -11.51 -4.08
C VAL A 90 17.46 -10.03 -4.26
N THR A 91 17.40 -9.58 -5.51
CA THR A 91 17.13 -8.19 -5.89
C THR A 91 15.72 -7.98 -6.45
N ALA A 92 15.09 -9.02 -6.97
CA ALA A 92 13.69 -8.99 -7.38
C ALA A 92 13.04 -10.38 -7.35
N VAL A 93 11.71 -10.38 -7.27
CA VAL A 93 10.86 -11.56 -7.46
C VAL A 93 10.01 -11.34 -8.70
N VAL A 94 9.95 -12.33 -9.58
CA VAL A 94 9.17 -12.29 -10.82
C VAL A 94 8.14 -13.42 -10.81
N TRP A 95 6.87 -13.07 -10.93
CA TRP A 95 5.77 -13.98 -11.25
C TRP A 95 5.40 -13.79 -12.72
N GLN A 96 5.36 -14.86 -13.50
CA GLN A 96 5.03 -14.81 -14.92
C GLN A 96 4.18 -16.00 -15.34
N LYS A 97 3.01 -15.74 -15.90
CA LYS A 97 2.12 -16.79 -16.44
C LYS A 97 2.76 -17.53 -17.61
N SER A 98 2.29 -18.74 -17.88
CA SER A 98 2.52 -19.34 -19.20
C SER A 98 1.81 -18.51 -20.27
N VAL A 99 2.35 -18.51 -21.49
CA VAL A 99 1.65 -17.94 -22.65
C VAL A 99 0.35 -18.68 -22.96
N ASP A 100 0.29 -19.97 -22.61
CA ASP A 100 -0.90 -20.81 -22.81
C ASP A 100 -2.03 -20.49 -21.81
N ASP A 101 -1.70 -19.78 -20.72
CA ASP A 101 -2.65 -19.37 -19.68
C ASP A 101 -3.17 -17.94 -19.90
N LEU A 102 -2.75 -17.26 -20.98
CA LEU A 102 -3.22 -15.91 -21.31
C LEU A 102 -4.69 -15.93 -21.73
N VAL A 103 -5.43 -14.95 -21.24
CA VAL A 103 -6.85 -14.74 -21.60
C VAL A 103 -7.03 -13.41 -22.34
N GLU A 104 -8.14 -13.30 -23.08
CA GLU A 104 -8.53 -12.02 -23.68
C GLU A 104 -9.13 -11.12 -22.59
N GLY A 105 -8.34 -10.13 -22.16
CA GLY A 105 -8.73 -9.20 -21.11
C GLY A 105 -8.57 -9.77 -19.70
N ASP A 106 -8.00 -8.95 -18.81
CA ASP A 106 -7.82 -9.34 -17.42
C ASP A 106 -9.02 -8.95 -16.54
N THR A 107 -9.75 -9.95 -16.06
CA THR A 107 -10.84 -9.76 -15.10
C THR A 107 -10.52 -10.28 -13.70
N ASN A 108 -9.32 -10.84 -13.53
CA ASN A 108 -8.94 -11.47 -12.29
C ASN A 108 -8.32 -10.47 -11.32
N TYR A 109 -8.30 -10.85 -10.05
CA TYR A 109 -7.59 -10.17 -8.99
C TYR A 109 -6.55 -11.11 -8.42
N TYR A 110 -5.30 -10.66 -8.32
CA TYR A 110 -4.19 -11.53 -7.93
C TYR A 110 -3.59 -11.15 -6.58
N LYS A 111 -3.20 -12.18 -5.84
CA LYS A 111 -2.36 -12.05 -4.64
C LYS A 111 -1.01 -12.66 -4.90
N LEU A 112 0.03 -11.86 -4.78
CA LEU A 112 1.41 -12.29 -4.94
C LEU A 112 2.10 -12.17 -3.58
N THR A 113 2.52 -13.28 -3.00
CA THR A 113 3.02 -13.32 -1.62
C THR A 113 4.48 -13.73 -1.57
N MET A 114 5.26 -12.99 -0.80
CA MET A 114 6.61 -13.40 -0.42
C MET A 114 6.84 -13.29 1.08
N ARG A 115 7.54 -14.27 1.62
CA ARG A 115 8.12 -14.21 2.95
C ARG A 115 9.39 -13.39 2.90
N VAL A 116 9.51 -12.38 3.76
CA VAL A 116 10.66 -11.47 3.86
C VAL A 116 10.99 -11.20 5.32
N ARG A 117 12.16 -10.62 5.59
CA ARG A 117 12.53 -9.99 6.86
C ARG A 117 12.83 -8.52 6.60
N PRO A 118 12.00 -7.58 7.09
CA PRO A 118 12.27 -6.14 7.03
C PRO A 118 13.52 -5.75 7.83
N PRO A 119 14.14 -4.59 7.53
CA PRO A 119 15.18 -4.02 8.39
C PRO A 119 14.68 -3.77 9.81
N ASN A 120 15.63 -3.64 10.75
CA ASN A 120 15.34 -3.21 12.12
C ASN A 120 15.14 -1.68 12.18
N ALA A 121 14.08 -1.19 11.54
CA ALA A 121 13.76 0.23 11.44
C ALA A 121 12.26 0.44 11.73
N PRO A 122 11.83 0.44 13.01
CA PRO A 122 10.43 0.66 13.35
C PRO A 122 9.98 2.09 12.99
N PHE A 123 8.67 2.23 12.72
CA PHE A 123 7.98 3.45 12.28
C PHE A 123 8.38 4.00 10.91
N THR A 124 9.24 3.29 10.16
CA THR A 124 9.58 3.67 8.79
C THR A 124 8.65 3.01 7.77
N LYS A 125 8.74 3.44 6.52
CA LYS A 125 8.04 2.86 5.38
C LYS A 125 9.04 2.15 4.47
N ILE A 126 8.62 1.02 3.89
CA ILE A 126 9.35 0.31 2.84
C ILE A 126 8.48 0.37 1.59
N SER A 127 8.98 1.04 0.54
CA SER A 127 8.35 1.05 -0.78
C SER A 127 8.92 -0.08 -1.61
N PHE A 128 8.05 -0.88 -2.23
CA PHE A 128 8.42 -1.96 -3.14
C PHE A 128 8.09 -1.54 -4.58
N PRO A 129 9.08 -1.15 -5.40
CA PRO A 129 8.84 -0.88 -6.82
C PRO A 129 8.25 -2.12 -7.51
N VAL A 130 7.15 -1.95 -8.25
CA VAL A 130 6.48 -3.03 -8.98
C VAL A 130 6.33 -2.67 -10.46
N TYR A 131 6.65 -3.63 -11.32
CA TYR A 131 6.48 -3.55 -12.76
C TYR A 131 5.45 -4.59 -13.18
N GLN A 132 4.29 -4.13 -13.65
CA GLN A 132 3.21 -4.99 -14.13
C GLN A 132 3.22 -4.98 -15.66
N THR A 133 3.68 -6.08 -16.25
CA THR A 133 3.63 -6.29 -17.69
C THR A 133 2.33 -6.98 -18.08
N CYS A 134 1.70 -6.41 -19.09
CA CYS A 134 0.48 -6.80 -19.73
C CYS A 134 0.78 -7.40 -21.09
N ARG A 135 0.01 -8.38 -21.55
CA ARG A 135 0.20 -8.97 -22.87
C ARG A 135 -1.14 -9.31 -23.52
N ASP A 136 -1.28 -9.01 -24.80
CA ASP A 136 -2.41 -9.51 -25.60
C ASP A 136 -2.12 -10.90 -26.20
N LEU A 137 -3.14 -11.53 -26.79
CA LEU A 137 -3.00 -12.85 -27.43
C LEU A 137 -2.16 -12.81 -28.72
N ALA A 138 -1.93 -11.64 -29.31
CA ALA A 138 -0.99 -11.46 -30.42
C ALA A 138 0.47 -11.33 -29.95
N GLY A 139 0.68 -11.26 -28.63
CA GLY A 139 1.96 -11.22 -27.97
C GLY A 139 2.53 -9.81 -27.75
N VAL A 140 1.77 -8.75 -28.00
CA VAL A 140 2.18 -7.35 -27.76
C VAL A 140 2.17 -7.08 -26.26
N GLU A 141 3.30 -6.58 -25.74
CA GLU A 141 3.45 -6.24 -24.32
C GLU A 141 3.31 -4.74 -24.07
N SER A 142 2.71 -4.39 -22.92
CA SER A 142 2.77 -3.05 -22.32
C SER A 142 3.14 -3.19 -20.84
N THR A 143 3.63 -2.12 -20.20
CA THR A 143 4.02 -2.19 -18.78
C THR A 143 3.57 -0.93 -18.04
N ASN A 144 3.04 -1.15 -16.83
CA ASN A 144 2.75 -0.12 -15.85
C ASN A 144 3.79 -0.16 -14.73
N ASP A 145 4.38 0.99 -14.44
CA ASP A 145 5.47 1.16 -13.48
C ASP A 145 4.92 1.75 -12.17
N TRP A 146 4.66 0.89 -11.19
CA TRP A 146 4.26 1.27 -9.83
C TRP A 146 5.51 1.57 -9.00
N VAL A 147 6.19 2.66 -9.33
CA VAL A 147 7.51 3.02 -8.75
C VAL A 147 7.49 4.38 -8.05
N GLY A 148 6.38 5.11 -8.14
CA GLY A 148 6.23 6.43 -7.55
C GLY A 148 6.44 6.42 -6.04
N THR A 149 7.23 7.36 -5.53
CA THR A 149 7.38 7.56 -4.10
C THR A 149 6.16 8.30 -3.54
N PRO A 150 5.59 7.89 -2.39
CA PRO A 150 4.67 8.74 -1.65
C PRO A 150 5.42 9.99 -1.19
N THR A 151 5.05 11.16 -1.72
CA THR A 151 5.73 12.45 -1.47
C THR A 151 4.95 13.36 -0.51
N LEU A 152 3.71 13.02 -0.13
CA LEU A 152 2.98 13.84 0.83
C LEU A 152 3.40 13.49 2.27
N PRO A 153 3.54 14.51 3.16
CA PRO A 153 3.90 14.32 4.58
C PRO A 153 2.95 13.40 5.38
N ASP A 154 1.71 13.23 4.91
CA ASP A 154 0.67 12.37 5.47
C ASP A 154 0.69 10.95 4.87
N GLY A 155 1.60 10.66 3.93
CA GLY A 155 1.63 9.41 3.18
C GLY A 155 0.67 9.35 1.99
N GLY A 156 0.02 10.46 1.64
CA GLY A 156 -0.75 10.60 0.41
C GLY A 156 0.14 10.53 -0.84
N LEU A 157 -0.51 10.23 -1.97
CA LEU A 157 0.14 9.94 -3.25
C LEU A 157 0.02 11.18 -4.15
N THR A 158 1.13 11.79 -4.56
CA THR A 158 1.11 12.75 -5.70
C THR A 158 1.53 12.10 -7.01
N SER A 159 2.07 10.87 -6.96
CA SER A 159 2.41 10.12 -8.16
C SER A 159 1.18 9.33 -8.62
N PRO A 160 0.84 9.35 -9.92
CA PRO A 160 -0.27 8.56 -10.45
C PRO A 160 -0.05 7.06 -10.23
N ASP A 161 1.20 6.60 -10.17
CA ASP A 161 1.55 5.17 -10.12
C ASP A 161 2.49 4.88 -8.93
N PRO A 162 1.97 4.89 -7.70
CA PRO A 162 2.78 4.76 -6.50
C PRO A 162 3.25 3.32 -6.29
N ALA A 163 4.47 3.18 -5.77
CA ALA A 163 4.96 1.90 -5.28
C ALA A 163 4.14 1.43 -4.06
N PRO A 164 3.78 0.14 -3.98
CA PRO A 164 3.23 -0.47 -2.77
C PRO A 164 4.11 -0.20 -1.55
N VAL A 165 3.49 0.20 -0.43
CA VAL A 165 4.20 0.57 0.80
C VAL A 165 3.82 -0.32 1.97
N VAL A 166 4.82 -0.79 2.70
CA VAL A 166 4.66 -1.46 3.99
C VAL A 166 5.19 -0.56 5.11
N THR A 167 4.35 -0.23 6.09
CA THR A 167 4.81 0.40 7.34
C THR A 167 5.47 -0.65 8.23
N VAL A 168 6.66 -0.37 8.73
CA VAL A 168 7.38 -1.21 9.69
C VAL A 168 7.04 -0.75 11.10
N MET A 169 6.65 -1.67 11.95
CA MET A 169 6.28 -1.45 13.35
C MET A 169 7.25 -2.21 14.26
N PRO A 170 7.46 -1.74 15.50
CA PRO A 170 8.23 -2.50 16.47
C PRO A 170 7.49 -3.80 16.84
N ALA A 171 8.23 -4.78 17.35
CA ALA A 171 7.62 -5.94 18.00
C ALA A 171 6.83 -5.48 19.22
N ARG A 172 5.62 -6.00 19.39
CA ARG A 172 4.70 -5.65 20.47
C ARG A 172 4.73 -6.74 21.53
N VAL A 173 5.03 -6.39 22.78
CA VAL A 173 5.01 -7.32 23.93
C VAL A 173 3.82 -6.96 24.83
N PRO A 174 3.12 -7.92 25.45
CA PRO A 174 2.06 -7.60 26.41
C PRO A 174 2.55 -6.67 27.53
N GLY A 175 1.77 -5.64 27.85
CA GLY A 175 2.13 -4.64 28.87
C GLY A 175 2.77 -3.38 28.29
N TRP A 176 3.59 -2.70 29.10
CA TRP A 176 4.18 -1.41 28.76
C TRP A 176 5.46 -1.57 27.94
N ASN A 177 5.47 -0.96 26.76
CA ASN A 177 6.59 -0.95 25.83
C ASN A 177 7.06 0.49 25.64
N LYS A 178 8.38 0.68 25.55
CA LYS A 178 8.99 1.99 25.38
C LYS A 178 9.59 2.09 23.98
N TYR A 179 9.24 3.14 23.23
CA TYR A 179 9.74 3.32 21.87
C TYR A 179 10.26 4.74 21.62
N PRO A 180 11.44 4.88 20.99
CA PRO A 180 11.84 6.12 20.35
C PRO A 180 11.11 6.28 19.01
N ILE A 181 10.77 7.52 18.66
CA ILE A 181 10.12 7.87 17.41
C ILE A 181 11.17 8.42 16.44
N PRO A 182 11.65 7.64 15.45
CA PRO A 182 12.71 8.09 14.55
C PRO A 182 12.21 9.05 13.46
N VAL A 183 10.91 9.05 13.18
CA VAL A 183 10.27 9.88 12.16
C VAL A 183 8.92 10.38 12.68
N ALA A 184 8.53 11.59 12.29
CA ALA A 184 7.25 12.15 12.71
C ALA A 184 6.07 11.25 12.27
N ILE A 185 5.09 11.07 13.16
CA ILE A 185 3.87 10.28 12.92
C ILE A 185 2.68 11.24 13.06
N LYS A 186 2.03 11.53 11.93
CA LYS A 186 0.85 12.40 11.88
C LYS A 186 -0.47 11.64 12.05
N ASP A 187 -0.49 10.36 11.66
CA ASP A 187 -1.64 9.48 11.86
C ASP A 187 -1.35 8.45 12.95
N LEU A 188 -2.00 8.62 14.11
CA LEU A 188 -1.87 7.71 15.25
C LEU A 188 -2.68 6.41 15.09
N SER A 189 -3.39 6.23 13.96
CA SER A 189 -4.12 4.99 13.66
C SER A 189 -3.22 3.74 13.62
N ILE A 190 -1.91 3.92 13.47
CA ILE A 190 -0.91 2.84 13.59
C ILE A 190 -0.88 2.20 14.99
N PHE A 191 -1.50 2.85 15.98
CA PHE A 191 -1.67 2.38 17.36
C PHE A 191 -3.12 1.98 17.68
N ASN A 192 -3.98 1.72 16.68
CA ASN A 192 -5.37 1.33 16.91
C ASN A 192 -5.53 0.04 17.75
N ASP A 193 -4.50 -0.81 17.78
CA ASP A 193 -4.45 -2.04 18.55
C ASP A 193 -3.83 -1.85 19.95
N ALA A 194 -3.32 -0.67 20.27
CA ALA A 194 -2.86 -0.35 21.62
C ALA A 194 -4.04 -0.01 22.53
N LEU A 195 -3.92 -0.36 23.81
CA LEU A 195 -4.84 0.09 24.84
C LEU A 195 -4.69 1.60 25.09
N ILE A 196 -3.45 2.10 25.12
CA ILE A 196 -3.13 3.52 25.30
C ILE A 196 -1.68 3.81 24.86
N VAL A 197 -1.45 5.00 24.33
CA VAL A 197 -0.14 5.57 24.00
C VAL A 197 0.08 6.82 24.86
N TRP A 198 1.24 6.96 25.47
CA TRP A 198 1.63 8.11 26.28
C TRP A 198 2.89 8.78 25.75
N LYS A 199 2.89 10.12 25.77
CA LYS A 199 4.06 10.98 25.58
C LYS A 199 4.02 12.10 26.62
N GLY A 200 4.85 12.03 27.65
CA GLY A 200 4.83 13.01 28.74
C GLY A 200 3.43 13.10 29.37
N SER A 201 2.82 14.30 29.34
CA SER A 201 1.45 14.54 29.80
C SER A 201 0.37 14.36 28.72
N ALA A 202 0.72 13.91 27.51
CA ALA A 202 -0.23 13.68 26.43
C ALA A 202 -0.52 12.18 26.24
N ALA A 203 -1.76 11.81 25.94
CA ALA A 203 -2.16 10.42 25.69
C ALA A 203 -3.12 10.24 24.51
N TYR A 204 -3.03 9.09 23.85
CA TYR A 204 -3.91 8.66 22.76
C TYR A 204 -4.49 7.27 23.04
N SER A 205 -5.76 7.08 22.70
CA SER A 205 -6.39 5.76 22.66
C SER A 205 -7.45 5.74 21.56
N LYS A 206 -7.48 4.66 20.77
CA LYS A 206 -8.57 4.40 19.81
C LYS A 206 -9.86 4.01 20.51
N ASN A 207 -9.80 3.45 21.72
CA ASN A 207 -10.97 3.11 22.52
C ASN A 207 -11.66 4.40 23.01
N PRO A 208 -12.95 4.63 22.69
CA PRO A 208 -13.65 5.87 23.01
C PRO A 208 -13.83 6.10 24.52
N ASN A 209 -13.98 5.03 25.32
CA ASN A 209 -14.11 5.15 26.78
C ASN A 209 -12.79 5.63 27.39
N THR A 210 -11.66 5.06 26.97
CA THR A 210 -10.33 5.49 27.41
C THR A 210 -10.01 6.89 26.89
N ALA A 211 -10.41 7.24 25.66
CA ALA A 211 -10.24 8.59 25.11
C ALA A 211 -11.02 9.66 25.91
N ALA A 212 -12.24 9.33 26.34
CA ALA A 212 -13.03 10.20 27.21
C ALA A 212 -12.35 10.39 28.58
N GLN A 213 -11.81 9.31 29.16
CA GLN A 213 -11.04 9.39 30.41
C GLN A 213 -9.80 10.29 30.27
N ILE A 214 -9.03 10.15 29.19
CA ILE A 214 -7.87 11.01 28.88
C ILE A 214 -8.27 12.49 28.88
N THR A 215 -9.42 12.82 28.28
CA THR A 215 -9.88 14.21 28.16
C THR A 215 -10.42 14.77 29.48
N SER A 216 -10.88 13.90 30.38
CA SER A 216 -11.37 14.29 31.71
C SER A 216 -10.27 14.35 32.79
N GLU A 217 -9.12 13.74 32.55
CA GLU A 217 -8.05 13.61 33.55
C GLU A 217 -7.28 14.93 33.73
N PRO A 218 -7.23 15.50 34.94
CA PRO A 218 -6.50 16.74 35.19
C PRO A 218 -5.01 16.62 34.83
N GLY A 219 -4.51 17.57 34.05
CA GLY A 219 -3.10 17.63 33.65
C GLY A 219 -2.73 16.71 32.49
N VAL A 220 -3.71 16.01 31.89
CA VAL A 220 -3.51 15.18 30.70
C VAL A 220 -4.09 15.87 29.46
N THR A 221 -3.37 15.83 28.34
CA THR A 221 -3.84 16.35 27.06
C THR A 221 -4.02 15.21 26.04
N ALA A 222 -4.87 15.45 25.03
CA ALA A 222 -4.99 14.52 23.92
C ALA A 222 -3.73 14.57 23.04
N LEU A 223 -3.13 13.40 22.80
CA LEU A 223 -2.04 13.23 21.85
C LEU A 223 -2.63 13.05 20.44
N THR A 224 -2.24 13.92 19.51
CA THR A 224 -2.75 13.93 18.13
C THR A 224 -1.68 13.59 17.09
N GLU A 225 -0.41 13.80 17.41
CA GLU A 225 0.74 13.49 16.57
C GLU A 225 2.03 13.29 17.39
N LEU A 226 3.04 12.69 16.77
CA LEU A 226 4.37 12.49 17.33
C LEU A 226 5.43 13.14 16.41
N ALA A 227 6.41 13.78 17.02
CA ALA A 227 7.57 14.33 16.33
C ALA A 227 8.72 13.32 16.30
N ALA A 228 9.63 13.47 15.33
CA ALA A 228 10.90 12.75 15.36
C ALA A 228 11.69 13.14 16.63
N GLY A 229 12.25 12.16 17.32
CA GLY A 229 12.91 12.31 18.60
C GLY A 229 12.01 12.14 19.82
N ASP A 230 10.68 12.07 19.65
CA ASP A 230 9.77 11.78 20.77
C ASP A 230 10.07 10.39 21.36
N GLU A 231 9.77 10.25 22.65
CA GLU A 231 9.79 8.98 23.36
C GLU A 231 8.38 8.68 23.87
N ILE A 232 7.89 7.48 23.57
CA ILE A 232 6.52 7.07 23.94
C ILE A 232 6.50 5.79 24.76
N TRP A 233 5.45 5.67 25.57
CA TRP A 233 5.07 4.43 26.24
C TRP A 233 3.77 3.92 25.65
N VAL A 234 3.76 2.67 25.18
CA VAL A 234 2.59 2.04 24.57
C VAL A 234 2.21 0.81 25.39
N LYS A 235 0.94 0.74 25.78
CA LYS A 235 0.38 -0.45 26.41
C LYS A 235 -0.38 -1.29 25.39
N TYR A 236 0.05 -2.53 25.20
CA TYR A 236 -0.67 -3.56 24.44
C TYR A 236 -1.31 -4.56 25.40
#